data_AF-A0A1X7SLS3-F1
#
_entry.id   AF-A0A1X7SLS3-F1
#
_cell.length_a   1.000
_cell.length_b   1.000
_cell.length_c   1.000
_cell.angle_alpha   90.00
_cell.angle_beta   90.00
_cell.angle_gamma   90.00
#
_symmetry.space_group_name_H-M   'P 1'
#
loop_
_entity.id
_entity.type
_entity.pdbx_description
1 polymer ?
#
loop_
_entity_poly.entity_id
_entity_poly.type
_entity_poly.pdbx_seq_one_letter_code
_entity_poly.pdbx_strand_id
1 'polypeptide(L)'
;LGLRLGLHKDTLDAIKRDNDTTNDCLTECLSKWLSRADNVDSKGGATFDSLSDALKSMNENAAADKLDQEKRNAMISGNDIKGTNDVHSTATEPAPPTGTNKPLIGSPPLSPIALMDIPDDRPTVSELTEFHELLIKGQLEESLPLLDADTIRKIKNAVNDHEGISLFRQAFEEHPTLLHEMRVATGKMKGINVDYKNV
;
A
#
# COMPACT_ATOMS: atom_id res chain seq x y z
N LEU A 1 -4.20 -10.09 -23.46
CA LEU A 1 -3.55 -8.85 -22.99
C LEU A 1 -2.28 -8.51 -23.77
N GLY A 2 -1.21 -9.32 -23.68
CA GLY A 2 0.09 -9.00 -24.32
C GLY A 2 0.05 -8.60 -25.81
N LEU A 3 -0.78 -9.26 -26.64
CA LEU A 3 -0.94 -8.87 -28.05
C LEU A 3 -1.50 -7.43 -28.21
N ARG A 4 -2.43 -7.02 -27.34
CA ARG A 4 -3.00 -5.66 -27.34
C ARG A 4 -1.94 -4.63 -26.92
N LEU A 5 -1.06 -5.02 -26.00
CA LEU A 5 0.06 -4.23 -25.52
C LEU A 5 1.23 -4.16 -26.51
N GLY A 6 1.20 -4.89 -27.62
CA GLY A 6 2.22 -4.84 -28.67
C GLY A 6 3.29 -5.94 -28.59
N LEU A 7 3.14 -6.92 -27.69
CA LEU A 7 4.01 -8.10 -27.66
C LEU A 7 3.69 -9.04 -28.83
N HIS A 8 4.73 -9.66 -29.39
CA HIS A 8 4.58 -10.62 -30.48
C HIS A 8 4.08 -11.97 -29.97
N LYS A 9 3.48 -12.75 -30.88
CA LYS A 9 2.96 -14.09 -30.54
C LYS A 9 4.07 -15.01 -30.04
N ASP A 10 5.26 -14.94 -30.64
CA ASP A 10 6.42 -15.75 -30.25
C ASP A 10 6.88 -15.44 -28.83
N THR A 11 6.92 -14.16 -28.46
CA THR A 11 7.22 -13.71 -27.09
C THR A 11 6.21 -14.29 -26.09
N LEU A 12 4.92 -14.26 -26.43
CA LEU A 12 3.87 -14.79 -25.56
C LEU A 12 3.89 -16.31 -25.45
N ASP A 13 4.27 -17.01 -26.52
CA ASP A 13 4.44 -18.46 -26.50
C ASP A 13 5.63 -18.89 -25.66
N ALA A 14 6.73 -18.12 -25.70
CA ALA A 14 7.86 -18.31 -24.79
C ALA A 14 7.43 -18.12 -23.33
N ILE A 15 6.74 -17.01 -23.02
CA ILE A 15 6.22 -16.75 -21.66
C ILE A 15 5.34 -17.91 -21.19
N LYS A 16 4.40 -18.38 -22.02
CA LYS A 16 3.49 -19.47 -21.65
C LYS A 16 4.22 -20.80 -21.45
N ARG A 17 5.33 -21.03 -22.16
CA ARG A 17 6.14 -22.25 -22.04
C ARG A 17 7.03 -22.23 -20.79
N ASP A 18 7.50 -21.05 -20.41
CA ASP A 18 8.50 -20.89 -19.35
C ASP A 18 7.87 -20.61 -17.96
N ASN A 19 6.54 -20.55 -17.86
CA ASN A 19 5.81 -20.25 -16.62
C ASN A 19 4.68 -21.25 -16.35
N ASP A 20 4.50 -21.62 -15.07
CA ASP A 20 3.56 -22.68 -14.66
C ASP A 20 2.16 -22.15 -14.36
N THR A 21 2.04 -20.90 -13.89
CA THR A 21 0.75 -20.32 -13.50
C THR A 21 0.34 -19.15 -14.38
N THR A 22 -0.97 -18.87 -14.40
CA THR A 22 -1.52 -17.68 -15.07
C THR A 22 -0.95 -16.38 -14.50
N ASN A 23 -0.66 -16.34 -13.19
CA ASN A 23 -0.10 -15.16 -12.53
C ASN A 23 1.35 -14.90 -12.94
N ASP A 24 2.14 -15.96 -13.07
CA ASP A 24 3.53 -15.86 -13.54
C ASP A 24 3.56 -15.39 -15.01
N CYS A 25 2.68 -15.97 -15.84
CA CYS A 25 2.50 -15.52 -17.22
C CYS A 25 2.11 -14.04 -17.32
N LEU A 26 1.19 -13.57 -16.47
CA LEU A 26 0.76 -12.17 -16.44
C LEU A 26 1.90 -11.25 -15.99
N THR A 27 2.64 -11.66 -14.95
CA THR A 27 3.77 -10.91 -14.41
C THR A 27 4.86 -10.75 -15.46
N GLU A 28 5.24 -11.82 -16.14
CA GLU A 28 6.25 -11.76 -17.19
C GLU A 28 5.74 -10.99 -18.42
N CYS A 29 4.46 -11.12 -18.78
CA CYS A 29 3.84 -10.30 -19.83
C CYS A 29 3.95 -8.80 -19.52
N LEU A 30 3.66 -8.39 -18.28
CA LEU A 30 3.77 -7.00 -17.85
C LEU A 30 5.23 -6.55 -17.76
N SER A 31 6.14 -7.43 -17.32
CA SER A 31 7.59 -7.18 -17.32
C SER A 31 8.11 -6.87 -18.73
N LYS A 32 7.77 -7.70 -19.73
CA LYS A 32 8.13 -7.45 -21.14
C LYS A 32 7.54 -6.15 -21.66
N TRP A 33 6.27 -5.88 -21.35
CA TRP A 33 5.63 -4.61 -21.73
C TRP A 33 6.33 -3.40 -21.10
N LEU A 34 6.64 -3.42 -19.81
CA LEU A 34 7.38 -2.36 -19.11
C LEU A 34 8.78 -2.16 -19.68
N SER A 35 9.44 -3.25 -20.11
CA SER A 35 10.73 -3.19 -20.81
C SER A 35 10.64 -2.66 -22.25
N ARG A 36 9.44 -2.33 -22.73
CA ARG A 36 9.14 -1.88 -24.10
C ARG A 36 9.62 -2.87 -25.17
N ALA A 37 9.45 -4.16 -24.92
CA ALA A 37 9.79 -5.20 -25.89
C ALA A 37 8.93 -5.11 -27.16
N ASP A 38 9.38 -5.75 -28.23
CA ASP A 38 8.64 -5.91 -29.49
C ASP A 38 8.09 -4.58 -30.04
N ASN A 39 6.78 -4.45 -30.18
CA ASN A 39 6.09 -3.33 -30.79
C ASN A 39 5.32 -2.47 -29.76
N VAL A 40 5.71 -2.51 -28.48
CA VAL A 40 5.03 -1.78 -27.39
C VAL A 40 4.94 -0.27 -27.69
N ASP A 41 6.03 0.34 -28.19
CA ASP A 41 6.03 1.76 -28.53
C ASP A 41 5.04 2.11 -29.65
N SER A 42 4.78 1.20 -30.59
CA SER A 42 3.76 1.38 -31.64
C SER A 42 2.32 1.34 -31.10
N LYS A 43 2.13 0.85 -29.87
CA LYS A 43 0.84 0.75 -29.17
C LYS A 43 0.66 1.83 -28.08
N GLY A 44 1.49 2.88 -28.10
CA GLY A 44 1.43 3.97 -27.11
C GLY A 44 2.43 3.82 -25.97
N GLY A 45 3.37 2.87 -26.06
CA GLY A 45 4.45 2.68 -25.11
C GLY A 45 4.00 2.01 -23.81
N ALA A 46 4.91 1.96 -22.83
CA ALA A 46 4.62 1.44 -21.49
C ALA A 46 3.96 2.51 -20.60
N THR A 47 2.71 2.87 -20.88
CA THR A 47 1.96 3.92 -20.16
C THR A 47 0.69 3.37 -19.50
N PHE A 48 0.25 3.99 -18.40
CA PHE A 48 -1.03 3.65 -17.74
C PHE A 48 -2.21 3.68 -18.73
N ASP A 49 -2.22 4.67 -19.63
CA ASP A 49 -3.29 4.83 -20.62
C ASP A 49 -3.31 3.65 -21.61
N SER A 50 -2.16 3.26 -22.16
CA SER A 50 -2.08 2.11 -23.07
C SER A 50 -2.49 0.78 -22.40
N LEU A 51 -2.21 0.62 -21.10
CA LEU A 51 -2.64 -0.56 -20.34
C LEU A 51 -4.15 -0.54 -20.08
N SER A 52 -4.70 0.61 -19.69
CA SER A 52 -6.14 0.84 -19.50
C SER A 52 -6.93 0.56 -20.78
N ASP A 53 -6.46 1.10 -21.92
CA ASP A 53 -7.07 0.88 -23.23
C ASP A 53 -7.01 -0.58 -23.66
N ALA A 54 -5.89 -1.27 -23.40
CA ALA A 54 -5.77 -2.69 -23.68
C ALA A 54 -6.77 -3.53 -22.86
N LEU A 55 -6.97 -3.21 -21.59
CA LEU A 55 -7.96 -3.87 -20.73
C LEU A 55 -9.40 -3.60 -21.20
N LYS A 56 -9.75 -2.35 -21.51
CA LYS A 56 -11.06 -1.97 -22.09
C LYS A 56 -11.33 -2.71 -23.41
N SER A 57 -10.32 -2.83 -24.28
CA SER A 57 -10.42 -3.56 -25.55
C SER A 57 -10.63 -5.08 -25.41
N MET A 58 -10.42 -5.62 -24.20
CA MET A 58 -10.70 -7.00 -23.81
C MET A 58 -11.98 -7.13 -22.99
N ASN A 59 -12.73 -6.04 -22.79
CA ASN A 59 -13.91 -5.95 -21.94
C ASN A 59 -13.62 -6.13 -20.43
N GLU A 60 -12.36 -5.93 -20.00
CA GLU A 60 -11.94 -5.92 -18.59
C GLU A 60 -12.14 -4.53 -17.97
N ASN A 61 -13.36 -4.01 -18.08
CA ASN A 61 -13.67 -2.62 -17.75
C ASN A 61 -13.47 -2.31 -16.25
N ALA A 62 -13.83 -3.25 -15.37
CA ALA A 62 -13.66 -3.06 -13.92
C ALA A 62 -12.18 -2.91 -13.51
N ALA A 63 -11.28 -3.67 -14.15
CA ALA A 63 -9.85 -3.56 -13.92
C ALA A 63 -9.29 -2.25 -14.48
N ALA A 64 -9.75 -1.84 -15.67
CA ALA A 64 -9.35 -0.57 -16.28
C ALA A 64 -9.83 0.65 -15.45
N ASP A 65 -11.07 0.66 -14.99
CA ASP A 65 -11.64 1.74 -14.19
C ASP A 65 -10.90 1.89 -12.85
N LYS A 66 -10.54 0.76 -12.21
CA LYS A 66 -9.72 0.75 -11.01
C LYS A 66 -8.32 1.31 -11.29
N LEU A 67 -7.69 0.92 -12.40
CA LEU A 67 -6.38 1.44 -12.80
C LEU A 67 -6.42 2.96 -13.02
N ASP A 68 -7.46 3.47 -13.67
CA ASP A 68 -7.68 4.90 -13.92
C ASP A 68 -7.94 5.67 -12.60
N GLN A 69 -8.59 5.05 -11.63
CA GLN A 69 -8.77 5.62 -10.29
C GLN A 69 -7.43 5.72 -9.54
N GLU A 70 -6.62 4.67 -9.53
CA GLU A 70 -5.29 4.69 -8.90
C GLU A 70 -4.38 5.76 -9.52
N LYS A 71 -4.41 5.91 -10.85
CA LYS A 71 -3.70 6.98 -11.56
C LYS A 71 -4.11 8.37 -11.05
N ARG A 72 -5.41 8.61 -10.86
CA ARG A 72 -5.93 9.90 -10.33
C ARG A 72 -5.52 10.13 -8.88
N ASN A 73 -5.60 9.10 -8.04
CA ASN A 73 -5.19 9.19 -6.64
C ASN A 73 -3.71 9.57 -6.51
N ALA A 74 -2.84 8.96 -7.32
CA ALA A 74 -1.42 9.28 -7.35
C ALA A 74 -1.13 10.73 -7.77
N MET A 75 -1.93 11.30 -8.69
CA MET A 75 -1.79 12.70 -9.10
C MET A 75 -2.27 13.71 -8.05
N ILE A 76 -3.26 13.34 -7.22
CA ILE A 76 -3.77 14.21 -6.15
C ILE A 76 -2.76 14.27 -5.00
N SER A 77 -2.14 13.15 -4.63
CA SER A 77 -1.11 13.08 -3.58
C SER A 77 0.17 13.88 -3.90
N GLY A 78 0.38 14.28 -5.16
CA GLY A 78 1.54 15.07 -5.58
C GLY A 78 1.36 16.58 -5.48
N ASN A 79 0.17 17.09 -5.16
CA ASN A 79 -0.19 18.50 -5.29
C ASN A 79 -0.40 19.26 -3.96
N ASP A 80 0.08 18.76 -2.82
CA ASP A 80 -0.04 19.45 -1.51
C ASP A 80 0.96 20.60 -1.28
N ILE A 81 1.66 21.10 -2.29
CA ILE A 81 2.54 22.28 -2.14
C ILE A 81 2.39 23.26 -3.30
N LYS A 82 1.20 23.85 -3.50
CA LYS A 82 1.12 25.24 -3.97
C LYS A 82 -0.27 25.88 -3.79
N GLY A 83 -0.33 26.84 -2.89
CA GLY A 83 -1.11 28.05 -3.12
C GLY A 83 -2.35 28.23 -2.24
N THR A 84 -2.14 28.63 -0.99
CA THR A 84 -3.05 29.58 -0.35
C THR A 84 -2.23 30.63 0.41
N ASN A 85 -2.50 31.89 0.04
CA ASN A 85 -2.44 33.12 0.86
C ASN A 85 -1.29 34.09 0.57
N ASP A 86 -1.71 35.13 -0.15
CA ASP A 86 -1.12 36.45 -0.25
C ASP A 86 -0.94 37.17 1.10
N VAL A 87 -0.05 38.17 1.06
CA VAL A 87 0.07 39.37 1.92
C VAL A 87 0.86 39.24 3.23
N HIS A 88 2.14 39.63 3.20
CA HIS A 88 2.63 40.76 4.01
C HIS A 88 3.97 41.32 3.49
N SER A 89 3.93 42.58 3.09
CA SER A 89 4.95 43.64 3.01
C SER A 89 6.44 43.29 2.98
N THR A 90 7.05 43.65 1.86
CA THR A 90 8.47 44.00 1.70
C THR A 90 8.84 45.25 2.52
N ALA A 91 9.82 45.12 3.42
CA ALA A 91 10.76 46.21 3.73
C ALA A 91 11.98 45.68 4.52
N THR A 92 13.16 45.90 3.93
CA THR A 92 14.41 46.28 4.60
C THR A 92 15.26 45.18 5.27
N GLU A 93 16.38 44.89 4.61
CA GLU A 93 17.63 44.32 5.16
C GLU A 93 18.12 45.09 6.40
N PRO A 94 18.79 44.47 7.40
CA PRO A 94 20.23 44.20 7.21
C PRO A 94 20.82 42.99 7.97
N ALA A 95 21.86 42.38 7.36
CA ALA A 95 23.10 41.81 7.94
C ALA A 95 23.08 40.82 9.15
N PRO A 96 24.09 39.93 9.25
CA PRO A 96 24.10 38.78 10.18
C PRO A 96 24.77 39.11 11.54
N PRO A 97 24.54 38.27 12.57
CA PRO A 97 25.59 38.02 13.55
C PRO A 97 25.86 36.52 13.75
N THR A 98 27.11 36.18 13.48
CA THR A 98 27.84 35.07 14.09
C THR A 98 27.71 35.12 15.62
N GLY A 99 27.44 33.98 16.28
CA GLY A 99 27.44 33.94 17.75
C GLY A 99 27.13 32.59 18.40
N THR A 100 28.19 31.83 18.67
CA THR A 100 28.47 31.14 19.95
C THR A 100 27.52 30.05 20.51
N ASN A 101 28.05 28.82 20.43
CA ASN A 101 27.90 27.63 21.30
C ASN A 101 27.19 27.77 22.65
N LYS A 102 26.32 26.79 22.96
CA LYS A 102 26.25 26.14 24.29
C LYS A 102 25.76 24.69 24.18
N PRO A 103 26.48 23.69 24.73
CA PRO A 103 25.96 22.34 24.90
C PRO A 103 25.27 22.22 26.27
N LEU A 104 24.05 21.68 26.30
CA LEU A 104 23.36 21.27 27.52
C LEU A 104 22.98 19.78 27.31
N ILE A 105 23.88 18.86 27.63
CA ILE A 105 23.86 18.08 28.89
C ILE A 105 22.48 17.48 29.19
N GLY A 106 22.41 16.15 29.04
CA GLY A 106 21.75 15.32 30.05
C GLY A 106 20.34 14.87 29.74
N SER A 107 20.16 14.04 28.71
CA SER A 107 19.14 13.00 28.76
C SER A 107 19.87 11.65 28.89
N PRO A 108 19.54 10.81 29.88
CA PRO A 108 20.08 9.46 29.94
C PRO A 108 19.75 8.75 28.62
N PRO A 109 20.69 7.97 28.03
CA PRO A 109 20.29 7.06 26.97
C PRO A 109 19.23 6.15 27.58
N LEU A 110 18.02 6.20 27.02
CA LEU A 110 17.01 5.18 27.25
C LEU A 110 17.73 3.86 27.02
N SER A 111 17.79 3.04 28.06
CA SER A 111 18.32 1.68 28.01
C SER A 111 17.81 1.01 26.74
N PRO A 112 18.59 0.15 26.05
CA PRO A 112 18.10 -0.64 24.94
C PRO A 112 17.00 -1.58 25.46
N ILE A 113 15.76 -1.10 25.51
CA ILE A 113 14.61 -1.97 25.47
C ILE A 113 14.80 -2.70 24.16
N ALA A 114 15.01 -4.01 24.28
CA ALA A 114 15.26 -4.95 23.22
C ALA A 114 14.68 -4.42 21.91
N LEU A 115 15.58 -4.10 20.98
CA LEU A 115 15.28 -3.95 19.57
C LEU A 115 14.74 -5.33 19.16
N MET A 116 13.47 -5.61 19.50
CA MET A 116 12.76 -6.73 18.93
C MET A 116 12.84 -6.43 17.45
N ASP A 117 13.43 -7.35 16.70
CA ASP A 117 13.37 -7.36 15.25
C ASP A 117 11.88 -7.27 14.87
N ILE A 118 11.39 -6.04 14.66
CA ILE A 118 10.06 -5.81 14.12
C ILE A 118 10.22 -6.27 12.67
N PRO A 119 9.59 -7.39 12.26
CA PRO A 119 9.63 -7.76 10.86
C PRO A 119 8.95 -6.65 10.08
N ASP A 120 9.71 -5.99 9.20
CA ASP A 120 9.28 -4.93 8.28
C ASP A 120 8.38 -5.48 7.15
N ASP A 121 7.56 -6.47 7.49
CA ASP A 121 6.65 -7.14 6.57
C ASP A 121 5.34 -6.37 6.57
N ARG A 122 5.21 -5.43 5.64
CA ARG A 122 3.95 -4.74 5.32
C ARG A 122 2.80 -5.75 5.19
N PRO A 123 1.59 -5.46 5.72
CA PRO A 123 0.46 -6.37 5.59
C PRO A 123 0.08 -6.55 4.12
N THR A 124 -0.15 -7.80 3.73
CA THR A 124 -0.72 -8.13 2.43
C THR A 124 -2.18 -7.68 2.34
N VAL A 125 -2.72 -7.54 1.13
CA VAL A 125 -4.13 -7.16 0.94
C VAL A 125 -5.07 -8.19 1.58
N SER A 126 -4.73 -9.48 1.49
CA SER A 126 -5.51 -10.56 2.10
C SER A 126 -5.52 -10.50 3.62
N GLU A 127 -4.38 -10.25 4.26
CA GLU A 127 -4.31 -10.04 5.71
C GLU A 127 -5.14 -8.82 6.12
N LEU A 128 -5.03 -7.72 5.38
CA LEU A 128 -5.74 -6.48 5.68
C LEU A 128 -7.26 -6.66 5.61
N THR A 129 -7.75 -7.42 4.62
CA THR A 129 -9.16 -7.80 4.52
C THR A 129 -9.60 -8.69 5.68
N GLU A 130 -8.82 -9.71 6.04
CA GLU A 130 -9.13 -10.62 7.16
C GLU A 130 -9.21 -9.85 8.48
N PHE A 131 -8.23 -8.98 8.74
CA PHE A 131 -8.19 -8.16 9.93
C PHE A 131 -9.36 -7.17 10.02
N HIS A 132 -9.70 -6.52 8.90
CA HIS A 132 -10.84 -5.60 8.82
C HIS A 132 -12.15 -6.33 9.14
N GLU A 133 -12.36 -7.53 8.61
CA GLU A 133 -13.55 -8.34 8.90
C GLU A 133 -13.63 -8.73 10.38
N LEU A 134 -12.51 -9.16 10.98
CA LEU A 134 -12.44 -9.50 12.41
C LEU A 134 -12.70 -8.29 13.31
N LEU A 135 -12.25 -7.10 12.90
CA LEU A 135 -12.48 -5.86 13.62
C LEU A 135 -13.98 -5.47 13.60
N ILE A 136 -14.63 -5.60 12.44
CA ILE A 136 -16.08 -5.39 12.31
C ILE A 136 -16.85 -6.36 13.20
N LYS A 137 -16.43 -7.63 13.25
CA LYS A 137 -17.00 -8.67 14.11
C LYS A 137 -16.74 -8.45 15.61
N GLY A 138 -15.95 -7.44 15.98
CA GLY A 138 -15.57 -7.15 17.37
C GLY A 138 -14.63 -8.19 17.98
N GLN A 139 -14.02 -9.06 17.17
CA GLN A 139 -13.21 -10.18 17.64
C GLN A 139 -11.77 -9.79 17.98
N LEU A 140 -11.40 -8.53 17.76
CA LEU A 140 -10.07 -7.99 18.02
C LEU A 140 -10.04 -6.94 19.14
N GLU A 141 -11.17 -6.60 19.76
CA GLU A 141 -11.26 -5.50 20.74
C GLU A 141 -10.36 -5.71 21.97
N GLU A 142 -10.13 -6.95 22.41
CA GLU A 142 -9.21 -7.27 23.51
C GLU A 142 -7.72 -7.27 23.10
N SER A 143 -7.43 -7.38 21.81
CA SER A 143 -6.05 -7.46 21.27
C SER A 143 -5.55 -6.12 20.72
N LEU A 144 -6.32 -5.03 20.86
CA LEU A 144 -6.02 -3.72 20.30
C LEU A 144 -5.87 -2.61 21.36
N PRO A 145 -5.02 -2.76 22.39
CA PRO A 145 -4.78 -1.67 23.35
C PRO A 145 -4.06 -0.47 22.74
N LEU A 146 -3.48 -0.65 21.54
CA LEU A 146 -2.70 0.36 20.83
C LEU A 146 -3.54 1.27 19.93
N LEU A 147 -4.76 0.87 19.55
CA LEU A 147 -5.63 1.71 18.76
C LEU A 147 -6.50 2.56 19.67
N ASP A 148 -6.58 3.85 19.39
CA ASP A 148 -7.53 4.70 20.07
C ASP A 148 -8.98 4.31 19.70
N ALA A 149 -9.89 4.50 20.64
CA ALA A 149 -11.30 4.15 20.47
C ALA A 149 -11.97 4.93 19.31
N ASP A 150 -11.45 6.11 18.96
CA ASP A 150 -11.96 6.95 17.89
C ASP A 150 -11.60 6.38 16.51
N THR A 151 -10.37 5.87 16.35
CA THR A 151 -9.83 5.19 15.18
C THR A 151 -10.56 3.88 14.97
N ILE A 152 -10.74 3.05 16.00
CA ILE A 152 -11.56 1.83 15.92
C ILE A 152 -12.98 2.17 15.45
N ARG A 153 -13.59 3.20 16.04
CA ARG A 153 -14.94 3.65 15.67
C ARG A 153 -14.98 4.16 14.24
N LYS A 154 -13.97 4.89 13.77
CA LYS A 154 -13.87 5.39 12.38
C LYS A 154 -13.77 4.25 11.39
N ILE A 155 -12.94 3.24 11.67
CA ILE A 155 -12.79 2.07 10.81
C ILE A 155 -14.10 1.26 10.75
N LYS A 156 -14.74 0.99 11.90
CA LYS A 156 -16.00 0.22 11.96
C LYS A 156 -17.18 0.91 11.26
N ASN A 157 -17.18 2.25 11.22
CA ASN A 157 -18.26 3.05 10.64
C ASN A 157 -17.89 3.67 9.27
N ALA A 158 -16.84 3.16 8.61
CA ALA A 158 -16.45 3.65 7.29
C ALA A 158 -17.61 3.49 6.29
N VAL A 159 -17.69 4.38 5.30
CA VAL A 159 -18.79 4.39 4.32
C VAL A 159 -18.70 3.19 3.38
N ASN A 160 -17.51 2.59 3.26
CA ASN A 160 -17.22 1.41 2.45
C ASN A 160 -15.95 0.70 2.94
N ASP A 161 -15.78 -0.55 2.51
CA ASP A 161 -14.62 -1.37 2.89
C ASP A 161 -13.29 -0.73 2.51
N HIS A 162 -13.22 -0.02 1.38
CA HIS A 162 -11.97 0.61 0.93
C HIS A 162 -11.52 1.72 1.89
N GLU A 163 -12.44 2.55 2.36
CA GLU A 163 -12.18 3.59 3.36
C GLU A 163 -11.77 2.98 4.71
N GLY A 164 -12.50 1.95 5.17
CA GLY A 164 -12.19 1.24 6.41
C GLY A 164 -10.79 0.59 6.36
N ILE A 165 -10.50 -0.12 5.28
CA ILE A 165 -9.21 -0.76 4.99
C ILE A 165 -8.07 0.28 4.90
N SER A 166 -8.33 1.47 4.36
CA SER A 166 -7.31 2.53 4.23
C SER A 166 -6.96 3.16 5.59
N LEU A 167 -7.98 3.50 6.39
CA LEU A 167 -7.79 3.99 7.77
C LEU A 167 -7.07 2.94 8.63
N PHE A 168 -7.40 1.68 8.41
CA PHE A 168 -6.80 0.58 9.13
C PHE A 168 -5.35 0.31 8.71
N ARG A 169 -5.01 0.51 7.43
CA ARG A 169 -3.62 0.51 6.98
C ARG A 169 -2.81 1.64 7.62
N GLN A 170 -3.37 2.86 7.65
CA GLN A 170 -2.71 4.01 8.26
C GLN A 170 -2.37 3.73 9.73
N ALA A 171 -3.27 3.07 10.47
CA ALA A 171 -2.99 2.65 11.85
C ALA A 171 -1.76 1.72 11.98
N PHE A 172 -1.48 0.85 11.01
CA PHE A 172 -0.26 0.04 11.01
C PHE A 172 1.00 0.85 10.71
N GLU A 173 0.88 1.90 9.90
CA GLU A 173 2.00 2.82 9.62
C GLU A 173 2.35 3.66 10.86
N GLU A 174 1.34 4.08 11.62
CA GLU A 174 1.51 4.82 12.88
C GLU A 174 1.97 3.93 14.04
N HIS A 175 1.56 2.66 14.05
CA HIS A 175 1.87 1.69 15.10
C HIS A 175 2.40 0.37 14.53
N PRO A 176 3.70 0.25 14.20
CA PRO A 176 4.26 -0.96 13.59
C PRO A 176 4.13 -2.22 14.47
N THR A 177 4.06 -2.05 15.79
CA THR A 177 3.82 -3.14 16.75
C THR A 177 2.41 -3.74 16.64
N LEU A 178 1.44 -2.97 16.14
CA LEU A 178 0.05 -3.40 15.98
C LEU A 178 -0.05 -4.60 15.02
N LEU A 179 0.70 -4.57 13.92
CA LEU A 179 0.67 -5.62 12.92
C LEU A 179 1.13 -6.97 13.49
N HIS A 180 2.17 -6.96 14.32
CA HIS A 180 2.66 -8.16 14.99
C HIS A 180 1.60 -8.74 15.94
N GLU A 181 1.01 -7.90 16.81
CA GLU A 181 -0.06 -8.32 17.74
C GLU A 181 -1.26 -8.90 17.00
N MET A 182 -1.61 -8.32 15.85
CA MET A 182 -2.71 -8.81 15.03
C MET A 182 -2.42 -10.16 14.38
N ARG A 183 -1.19 -10.38 13.88
CA ARG A 183 -0.76 -11.71 13.40
C ARG A 183 -0.74 -12.74 14.53
N VAL A 184 -0.34 -12.36 15.74
CA VAL A 184 -0.39 -13.23 16.91
C VAL A 184 -1.83 -13.57 17.29
N ALA A 185 -2.73 -12.59 17.28
CA ALA A 185 -4.15 -12.79 17.59
C ALA A 185 -4.83 -13.71 16.56
N THR A 186 -4.62 -13.48 15.25
CA THR A 186 -5.19 -14.33 14.20
C THR A 186 -4.54 -15.71 14.13
N GLY A 187 -3.23 -15.82 14.42
CA GLY A 187 -2.53 -17.08 14.55
C GLY A 187 -3.08 -17.95 15.69
N LYS A 188 -3.37 -17.34 16.84
CA LYS A 188 -4.07 -18.02 17.96
C LYS A 188 -5.45 -18.50 17.52
N MET A 189 -6.23 -17.69 16.81
CA MET A 189 -7.56 -18.10 16.30
C MET A 189 -7.50 -19.27 15.32
N LYS A 190 -6.49 -19.30 14.43
CA LYS A 190 -6.28 -20.41 13.47
C LYS A 190 -5.80 -21.70 14.17
N GLY A 191 -5.00 -21.59 15.23
CA GLY A 191 -4.55 -22.72 16.04
C GLY A 191 -5.63 -23.36 16.91
N ILE A 192 -6.69 -22.63 17.26
CA ILE A 192 -7.84 -23.16 18.04
C ILE A 192 -8.74 -24.09 17.20
N ASN A 193 -8.60 -24.10 15.86
CA ASN A 193 -9.45 -24.88 14.97
C ASN A 193 -8.94 -26.31 14.66
N VAL A 194 -7.98 -26.84 15.44
CA VAL A 194 -7.36 -28.17 15.18
C VAL A 194 -7.82 -29.28 16.14
N ASP A 195 -8.69 -29.03 17.12
CA ASP A 195 -9.05 -30.06 18.13
C ASP A 195 -10.50 -30.60 18.08
N TYR A 196 -11.03 -30.87 16.88
CA TYR A 196 -12.24 -31.72 16.76
C TYR A 196 -12.12 -32.78 15.65
N LYS A 197 -11.08 -33.61 15.72
CA LYS A 197 -11.12 -34.98 15.20
C LYS A 197 -10.26 -35.92 16.06
N ASN A 198 -10.72 -36.16 17.28
CA ASN A 198 -10.36 -37.37 18.03
C ASN A 198 -11.55 -37.78 18.90
N VAL A 199 -12.53 -38.45 18.29
CA VAL A 199 -13.27 -39.61 18.82
C VAL A 199 -13.76 -40.42 17.62
#